data_AF-A0A7C8Z9L5-F1
#
_entry.id   AF-A0A7C8Z9L5-F1
#
_cell.length_a   1.000
_cell.length_b   1.000
_cell.length_c   1.000
_cell.angle_alpha   90.00
_cell.angle_beta   90.00
_cell.angle_gamma   90.00
#
_symmetry.space_group_name_H-M   'P 1'
#
loop_
_entity.id
_entity.type
_entity.pdbx_description
1 polymer ?
#
loop_
_entity_poly.entity_id
_entity_poly.type
_entity_poly.pdbx_seq_one_letter_code
_entity_poly.pdbx_strand_id
1 'polypeptide(L)'
;NHLIIAGMTVQEHAGNDKSCVWHATDFADEELKDELFCIRFASVENCKTFMESFQEVAESQKTQEENRDASATAEALEKLSVEEKKEDKATEEGPAAATEAKTESKEE
;
A
#
# COMPACT_ATOMS: atom_id res chain seq x y z
N ASN A 1 -12.49 4.20 -15.54
CA ASN A 1 -11.44 3.18 -15.70
C ASN A 1 -10.63 3.11 -14.41
N HIS A 2 -10.55 1.95 -13.74
CA HIS A 2 -9.79 1.75 -12.51
C HIS A 2 -9.15 0.36 -12.47
N LEU A 3 -8.11 0.22 -11.65
CA LEU A 3 -7.48 -1.07 -11.34
C LEU A 3 -8.16 -1.70 -10.13
N ILE A 4 -8.21 -3.05 -10.11
CA ILE A 4 -8.58 -3.79 -8.90
C ILE A 4 -7.34 -3.83 -7.99
N ILE A 5 -7.39 -3.09 -6.88
CA ILE A 5 -6.32 -3.01 -5.88
C ILE A 5 -6.64 -3.89 -4.66
N ALA A 6 -5.58 -4.24 -3.92
CA ALA A 6 -5.73 -4.96 -2.67
C ALA A 6 -6.60 -4.16 -1.68
N GLY A 7 -7.58 -4.82 -1.07
CA GLY A 7 -8.50 -4.20 -0.11
C GLY A 7 -9.76 -3.57 -0.71
N MET A 8 -9.95 -3.60 -2.04
CA MET A 8 -11.26 -3.34 -2.61
C MET A 8 -12.28 -4.39 -2.17
N THR A 9 -13.52 -3.95 -1.94
CA THR A 9 -14.61 -4.82 -1.52
C THR A 9 -15.81 -4.65 -2.44
N VAL A 10 -16.43 -5.78 -2.79
CA VAL A 10 -17.65 -5.84 -3.57
C VAL A 10 -18.75 -6.46 -2.72
N GLN A 11 -19.95 -5.89 -2.77
CA GLN A 11 -21.09 -6.31 -1.97
C GLN A 11 -22.32 -6.47 -2.86
N GLU A 12 -23.23 -7.36 -2.47
CA GLU A 12 -24.52 -7.48 -3.15
C GLU A 12 -25.37 -6.22 -2.90
N HIS A 13 -26.09 -5.77 -3.91
CA HIS A 13 -27.00 -4.64 -3.76
C HIS A 13 -28.25 -5.06 -3.00
N ALA A 14 -28.52 -4.42 -1.86
CA ALA A 14 -29.68 -4.72 -1.04
C ALA A 14 -30.99 -4.69 -1.86
N GLY A 15 -31.71 -5.81 -1.89
CA GLY A 15 -32.97 -5.96 -2.62
C GLY A 15 -32.83 -6.28 -4.11
N ASN A 16 -31.63 -6.55 -4.63
CA ASN A 16 -31.44 -7.06 -5.99
C ASN A 16 -30.18 -7.93 -6.11
N ASP A 17 -30.35 -9.24 -6.04
CA ASP A 17 -29.29 -10.27 -6.13
C ASP A 17 -28.61 -10.35 -7.51
N LYS A 18 -29.14 -9.62 -8.50
CA LYS A 18 -28.51 -9.47 -9.82
C LYS A 18 -27.61 -8.26 -9.91
N SER A 19 -27.40 -7.55 -8.82
CA SER A 19 -26.58 -6.35 -8.77
C SER A 19 -25.58 -6.41 -7.65
N CYS A 20 -24.40 -5.86 -7.92
CA CYS A 20 -23.39 -5.66 -6.91
C CYS A 20 -22.87 -4.22 -6.94
N VAL A 21 -22.36 -3.78 -5.79
CA VAL A 21 -21.83 -2.45 -5.55
C VAL A 21 -20.39 -2.56 -5.03
N TRP A 22 -19.56 -1.62 -5.42
CA TRP A 22 -18.18 -1.50 -4.92
C TRP A 22 -17.73 -0.04 -4.94
N HIS A 23 -16.73 0.29 -4.15
CA HIS A 23 -16.06 1.59 -4.18
C HIS A 23 -14.74 1.47 -4.94
N ALA A 24 -14.43 2.46 -5.77
CA ALA A 24 -13.16 2.55 -6.48
C ALA A 24 -12.75 4.00 -6.75
N THR A 25 -11.44 4.23 -6.82
CA THR A 25 -10.89 5.47 -7.37
C THR A 25 -10.78 5.34 -8.89
N ASP A 26 -11.66 6.02 -9.62
CA ASP A 26 -11.85 5.89 -11.06
C ASP A 26 -11.28 7.10 -11.84
N PHE A 27 -10.87 6.83 -13.08
CA PHE A 27 -10.32 7.79 -14.03
C PHE A 27 -11.05 7.79 -15.39
N ALA A 28 -12.38 7.63 -15.41
CA ALA A 28 -13.16 7.67 -16.66
C ALA A 28 -13.29 9.09 -17.25
N ASP A 29 -13.42 10.10 -16.38
CA ASP A 29 -13.61 11.51 -16.75
C ASP A 29 -12.30 12.31 -16.81
N GLU A 30 -11.16 11.64 -17.06
CA GLU A 30 -9.81 12.26 -17.07
C GLU A 30 -9.38 12.87 -15.72
N GLU A 31 -10.12 12.56 -14.65
CA GLU A 31 -9.86 13.00 -13.28
C GLU A 31 -9.95 11.81 -12.32
N LEU A 32 -9.08 11.76 -11.30
CA LEU A 32 -9.13 10.75 -10.25
C LEU A 32 -10.25 11.11 -9.25
N LYS A 33 -11.30 10.30 -9.22
CA LYS A 33 -12.45 10.49 -8.33
C LYS A 33 -12.75 9.21 -7.57
N ASP A 34 -13.06 9.34 -6.29
CA ASP A 34 -13.60 8.22 -5.52
C ASP A 34 -15.10 8.11 -5.77
N GLU A 35 -15.52 6.97 -6.30
CA GLU A 35 -16.89 6.77 -6.75
C GLU A 35 -17.42 5.40 -6.29
N LEU A 36 -18.73 5.36 -6.04
CA LEU A 36 -19.46 4.12 -5.80
C LEU A 36 -20.05 3.62 -7.12
N PHE A 37 -19.64 2.43 -7.52
CA PHE A 37 -20.15 1.74 -8.70
C PHE A 37 -21.24 0.76 -8.32
N CYS A 38 -22.24 0.63 -9.21
CA CYS A 38 -23.28 -0.38 -9.14
C CYS A 38 -23.47 -0.97 -10.53
N ILE A 39 -23.34 -2.28 -10.66
CA ILE A 39 -23.61 -3.00 -11.91
C ILE A 39 -24.83 -3.90 -11.75
N ARG A 40 -25.56 -4.12 -12.84
CA ARG A 40 -26.66 -5.09 -12.91
C ARG A 40 -26.39 -6.11 -14.00
N PHE A 41 -26.42 -7.38 -13.62
CA PHE A 41 -26.30 -8.51 -14.52
C PHE A 41 -27.67 -9.03 -14.97
N ALA A 42 -27.68 -9.75 -16.10
CA ALA A 42 -28.88 -10.40 -16.60
C ALA A 42 -29.31 -11.59 -15.71
N SER A 43 -28.34 -12.35 -15.20
CA SER A 43 -28.53 -13.49 -14.30
C SER A 43 -27.83 -13.26 -12.96
N VAL A 44 -28.37 -13.87 -11.89
CA VAL A 44 -27.77 -13.89 -10.55
C VAL A 44 -26.43 -14.63 -10.57
N GLU A 45 -26.33 -15.70 -11.36
CA GLU A 45 -25.09 -16.49 -11.48
C GLU A 45 -23.92 -15.63 -11.97
N ASN A 46 -24.14 -14.79 -12.99
CA ASN A 46 -23.11 -13.88 -13.48
C ASN A 46 -22.68 -12.86 -12.42
N CYS A 47 -23.63 -12.39 -11.59
CA CYS A 47 -23.33 -11.48 -10.49
C CYS A 47 -22.42 -12.15 -9.46
N LYS A 48 -22.75 -13.39 -9.07
CA LYS A 48 -21.95 -14.16 -8.11
C LYS A 48 -20.55 -14.45 -8.66
N THR A 49 -20.44 -14.94 -9.89
CA THR A 49 -19.14 -15.18 -10.53
C THR A 49 -18.30 -13.92 -10.60
N PHE A 50 -18.90 -12.77 -10.95
CA PHE A 50 -18.18 -11.50 -10.95
C PHE A 50 -17.68 -11.12 -9.54
N MET A 51 -18.53 -11.26 -8.52
CA MET A 51 -18.14 -10.95 -7.14
C MET A 51 -16.99 -11.84 -6.65
N GLU A 52 -17.08 -13.15 -6.90
CA GLU A 52 -16.05 -14.12 -6.54
C GLU A 52 -14.72 -13.80 -7.24
N SER A 53 -14.73 -13.59 -8.56
CA SER A 53 -13.52 -13.23 -9.31
C SER A 53 -12.94 -11.89 -8.89
N PHE A 54 -13.78 -10.89 -8.62
CA PHE A 54 -13.33 -9.58 -8.15
C PHE A 54 -12.60 -9.70 -6.81
N GLN A 55 -13.17 -10.47 -5.89
CA GLN A 55 -12.60 -10.71 -4.56
C GLN A 55 -11.29 -11.51 -4.66
N GLU A 56 -11.25 -12.58 -5.45
CA GLU A 56 -10.05 -13.38 -5.68
C GLU A 56 -8.90 -12.53 -6.25
N VAL A 57 -9.18 -11.65 -7.23
CA VAL A 57 -8.18 -10.75 -7.80
C VAL A 57 -7.71 -9.74 -6.76
N ALA A 58 -8.61 -9.13 -6.00
CA ALA A 58 -8.25 -8.19 -4.94
C ALA A 58 -7.38 -8.85 -3.84
N GLU A 59 -7.65 -10.09 -3.48
CA GLU A 59 -6.86 -10.86 -2.50
C GLU A 59 -5.49 -11.27 -3.07
N SER A 60 -5.44 -11.66 -4.34
CA SER A 60 -4.21 -12.03 -5.03
C SER A 60 -3.21 -10.87 -5.12
N GLN A 61 -3.71 -9.63 -5.30
CA GLN A 61 -2.87 -8.43 -5.27
C GLN A 61 -2.19 -8.22 -3.92
N LYS A 62 -2.88 -8.57 -2.82
CA LYS A 62 -2.35 -8.44 -1.46
C LYS A 62 -1.13 -9.34 -1.24
N THR A 63 -1.21 -10.56 -1.76
CA THR A 63 -0.11 -11.54 -1.67
C THR A 63 1.10 -11.13 -2.51
N GLN A 64 0.90 -10.39 -3.61
CA GLN A 64 1.98 -9.87 -4.44
C GLN A 64 2.78 -8.75 -3.73
N GLU A 65 2.12 -7.86 -2.97
CA GLU A 65 2.81 -6.86 -2.15
C GLU A 65 3.66 -7.52 -1.06
N GLU A 66 3.09 -8.45 -0.28
CA GLU A 66 3.81 -9.10 0.83
C GLU A 66 5.06 -9.89 0.38
N ASN A 67 5.06 -10.44 -0.83
CA ASN A 67 6.22 -11.14 -1.39
C ASN A 67 7.40 -10.19 -1.72
N ARG A 68 7.10 -8.95 -2.12
CA ARG A 68 8.11 -7.99 -2.57
C ARG A 68 8.92 -7.43 -1.40
N ASP A 69 8.27 -7.12 -0.29
CA ASP A 69 8.92 -6.60 0.92
C ASP A 69 9.77 -7.66 1.65
N ALA A 70 9.34 -8.93 1.63
CA ALA A 70 10.11 -10.03 2.20
C ALA A 70 11.43 -10.30 1.45
N SER A 71 11.42 -10.25 0.11
CA SER A 71 12.62 -10.44 -0.72
C SER A 71 13.64 -9.32 -0.52
N ALA A 72 13.18 -8.06 -0.45
CA ALA A 72 14.07 -6.90 -0.29
C ALA A 72 14.80 -6.92 1.06
N THR A 73 14.14 -7.39 2.13
CA THR A 73 14.74 -7.51 3.46
C THR A 73 15.77 -8.64 3.53
N ALA A 74 15.53 -9.75 2.82
CA ALA A 74 16.47 -10.87 2.74
C ALA A 74 17.76 -10.49 1.99
N GLU A 75 17.67 -9.77 0.86
CA GLU A 75 18.85 -9.29 0.13
C GLU A 75 19.68 -8.26 0.93
N ALA A 76 19.03 -7.46 1.79
CA ALA A 76 19.73 -6.49 2.64
C ALA A 76 20.51 -7.17 3.80
N LEU A 77 20.02 -8.29 4.32
CA LEU A 77 20.69 -9.07 5.37
C LEU A 77 21.94 -9.78 4.87
N GLU A 78 21.95 -10.25 3.62
CA GLU A 78 23.12 -10.94 3.04
C GLU A 78 24.32 -9.99 2.82
N LYS A 79 24.06 -8.70 2.59
CA LYS A 79 25.11 -7.67 2.44
C LYS A 79 25.73 -7.16 3.74
N LEU A 80 25.22 -7.55 4.91
CA LEU A 80 25.66 -7.04 6.22
C LEU A 80 26.64 -7.97 6.96
N SER A 81 27.03 -9.12 6.38
CA SER A 81 28.07 -9.99 6.95
C SER A 81 29.47 -9.43 6.65
N VAL A 82 29.94 -8.54 7.52
CA VAL A 82 31.24 -7.85 7.46
C VAL A 82 32.38 -8.75 7.98
N GLU A 83 33.39 -8.96 7.13
CA GLU A 83 34.68 -9.60 7.44
C GLU A 83 35.55 -8.68 8.32
N GLU A 84 36.06 -9.21 9.44
CA GLU A 84 37.05 -8.54 10.31
C GLU A 84 38.39 -8.36 9.58
N LYS A 85 38.87 -7.11 9.41
CA LYS A 85 40.32 -6.86 9.36
C LYS A 85 40.75 -5.45 9.83
N LYS A 86 41.52 -5.51 10.91
CA LYS A 86 42.38 -4.58 11.67
C LYS A 86 43.17 -3.44 10.96
N GLU A 87 43.47 -2.43 11.81
CA GLU A 87 44.69 -1.57 11.93
C GLU A 87 44.87 -0.42 10.91
N ASP A 88 45.32 0.81 11.22
CA ASP A 88 45.66 1.58 12.44
C ASP A 88 45.94 3.05 11.99
N LYS A 89 45.94 4.02 12.94
CA LYS A 89 46.82 5.23 13.03
C LYS A 89 46.23 6.65 12.87
N ALA A 90 45.95 7.22 14.06
CA ALA A 90 46.39 8.51 14.66
C ALA A 90 46.02 9.90 14.10
N THR A 91 45.70 10.79 15.06
CA THR A 91 46.02 12.24 15.25
C THR A 91 44.73 13.05 15.55
N GLU A 92 44.35 13.25 16.82
CA GLU A 92 44.75 14.32 17.79
C GLU A 92 43.92 15.62 17.68
N GLU A 93 43.45 16.08 18.86
CA GLU A 93 42.94 17.41 19.27
C GLU A 93 41.60 17.90 18.66
N GLY A 94 40.58 18.38 19.39
CA GLY A 94 40.42 18.78 20.79
C GLY A 94 38.93 19.03 21.13
N PRO A 95 38.60 19.47 22.37
CA PRO A 95 37.34 19.18 23.06
C PRO A 95 36.31 20.33 23.05
N ALA A 96 35.08 19.99 23.51
CA ALA A 96 34.16 20.76 24.37
C ALA A 96 33.86 22.24 24.06
N ALA A 97 32.67 22.79 24.22
CA ALA A 97 31.35 22.39 24.69
C ALA A 97 30.51 23.68 24.64
N ALA A 98 29.18 23.51 24.69
CA ALA A 98 28.23 24.52 25.16
C ALA A 98 28.01 25.71 24.19
N THR A 99 26.84 26.31 24.05
CA THR A 99 25.79 26.54 25.04
C THR A 99 24.61 27.19 24.28
N GLU A 100 23.37 26.66 24.47
CA GLU A 100 22.09 27.39 24.72
C GLU A 100 21.64 28.53 23.77
N ALA A 101 20.38 28.89 23.59
CA ALA A 101 19.06 28.43 23.98
C ALA A 101 18.07 29.41 23.30
N LYS A 102 16.78 29.02 23.23
CA LYS A 102 15.58 29.89 23.17
C LYS A 102 15.45 30.79 21.93
N THR A 103 14.32 30.83 21.23
CA THR A 103 12.94 31.11 21.66
C THR A 103 11.98 30.56 20.58
N GLU A 104 10.85 29.91 20.90
CA GLU A 104 9.52 30.54 21.13
C GLU A 104 9.18 31.58 20.05
N SER A 105 8.03 31.63 19.40
CA SER A 105 6.65 31.31 19.77
C SER A 105 5.79 31.60 18.50
N LYS A 106 4.78 30.79 18.15
CA LYS A 106 3.35 30.97 18.47
C LYS A 106 2.56 31.73 17.39
N GLU A 107 1.38 31.17 17.10
CA GLU A 107 0.19 31.75 16.44
C GLU A 107 0.35 32.15 14.97
N GLU A 108 -0.64 31.94 14.10
CA GLU A 108 -2.09 31.77 14.27
C GLU A 108 -2.64 30.97 13.07
#